data_AF-A0A922KRD3-F1
#
_entry.id   AF-A0A922KRD3-F1
#
_cell.length_a   1.000
_cell.length_b   1.000
_cell.length_c   1.000
_cell.angle_alpha   90.00
_cell.angle_beta   90.00
_cell.angle_gamma   90.00
#
_symmetry.space_group_name_H-M   'P 1'
#
loop_
_entity.id
_entity.type
_entity.pdbx_description
1 polymer ?
#
loop_
_entity_poly.entity_id
_entity_poly.type
_entity_poly.pdbx_seq_one_letter_code
_entity_poly.pdbx_strand_id
1 'polypeptide(L)'
;MIGKKSLLLPNISLTSLRSDDENDDDDYWFQVLELCCQKNPSHFGIEFPSTSFQNFEYLDSGTYSHVIKAIGIEYNYTPIVFKIIKVVQKATLNKLNALSFNGFEQYSDVYQEIVITKVLSDLHNLTCDAHGYEYQTHCFPRIYCTKIVHGEIPNYFLIRKYDENEMKIKPVERFEDLHGVPREHLAILMKYCGDSLWQLFKHRYRITSAGATVGLTPCQLLGICYQVTLALAVAECVYQFEHRDLHVCNVLVKKTKKETITFVIRSVSYNVKSFGVKVCLIDATFSRICLGDKVYFTDLTNRLKATASTPNPDSQEEAYKLMYNKVVDKWRDWFPETNIYWCKYFYNEVYNSEAFRAADTNHTTRKGLQNLIDTISDYQTLRGFVETMFRTPLSASNPATTSTNTSAHHNSH
;
A
#
# COMPACT_ATOMS: atom_id res chain seq x y z
N MET A 1 36.81 8.97 8.23
CA MET A 1 36.34 9.48 6.93
C MET A 1 35.92 8.28 6.08
N ILE A 2 34.65 7.92 6.13
CA ILE A 2 34.08 6.79 5.38
C ILE A 2 32.99 7.41 4.52
N GLY A 3 33.19 7.36 3.21
CA GLY A 3 32.34 8.04 2.23
C GLY A 3 30.89 7.58 2.33
N LYS A 4 29.98 8.55 2.36
CA LYS A 4 28.57 8.34 2.04
C LYS A 4 28.51 7.79 0.62
N LYS A 5 28.52 6.46 0.45
CA LYS A 5 28.00 5.84 -0.77
C LYS A 5 26.52 6.12 -0.77
N SER A 6 26.15 7.21 -1.44
CA SER A 6 24.81 7.43 -1.93
C SER A 6 24.40 6.16 -2.68
N LEU A 7 23.43 5.42 -2.15
CA LEU A 7 22.62 4.48 -2.93
C LEU A 7 21.76 5.32 -3.88
N LEU A 8 22.43 5.99 -4.83
CA LEU A 8 21.79 6.34 -6.08
C LEU A 8 21.46 4.99 -6.70
N LEU A 9 20.17 4.72 -6.81
CA LEU A 9 19.67 3.77 -7.79
C LEU A 9 20.42 4.05 -9.09
N PRO A 10 20.83 3.02 -9.86
CA PRO A 10 21.08 3.26 -11.28
C PRO A 10 19.88 4.05 -11.78
N ASN A 11 20.09 5.15 -12.51
CA ASN A 11 19.02 5.74 -13.30
C ASN A 11 18.48 4.60 -14.15
N ILE A 12 17.37 3.98 -13.72
CA ILE A 12 16.61 3.08 -14.57
C ILE A 12 16.03 4.04 -15.59
N SER A 13 16.78 4.20 -16.68
CA SER A 13 16.31 4.88 -17.86
C SER A 13 15.20 4.01 -18.41
N LEU A 14 13.97 4.21 -17.90
CA LEU A 14 12.77 3.50 -18.38
C LEU A 14 12.54 3.69 -19.89
N THR A 15 13.32 4.59 -20.53
CA THR A 15 13.45 4.76 -21.97
C THR A 15 14.15 3.61 -22.72
N SER A 16 14.72 2.60 -22.05
CA SER A 16 15.29 1.43 -22.75
C SER A 16 14.30 0.28 -22.98
N LEU A 17 13.06 0.35 -22.46
CA LEU A 17 12.02 -0.66 -22.72
C LEU A 17 11.27 -0.39 -24.04
N ARG A 18 12.01 -0.12 -25.13
CA ARG A 18 11.44 -0.09 -26.49
C ARG A 18 11.63 -1.44 -27.16
N SER A 19 10.55 -2.20 -27.20
CA SER A 19 10.22 -3.05 -28.34
C SER A 19 8.71 -3.06 -28.44
N ASP A 20 8.20 -2.25 -29.37
CA ASP A 20 6.92 -2.49 -30.00
C ASP A 20 7.08 -3.76 -30.82
N ASP A 21 6.49 -4.86 -30.38
CA ASP A 21 6.04 -5.94 -31.24
C ASP A 21 5.00 -6.75 -30.47
N GLU A 22 3.75 -6.69 -30.95
CA GLU A 22 2.66 -7.58 -30.56
C GLU A 22 2.95 -9.02 -31.06
N ASN A 23 3.95 -9.67 -30.45
CA ASN A 23 4.23 -11.09 -30.62
C ASN A 23 4.05 -11.81 -29.28
N ASP A 24 3.17 -12.81 -29.32
CA ASP A 24 2.51 -13.54 -28.24
C ASP A 24 3.43 -14.50 -27.44
N ASP A 25 4.59 -14.01 -26.95
CA ASP A 25 5.51 -14.80 -26.12
C ASP A 25 6.36 -13.92 -25.15
N ASP A 26 5.72 -12.92 -24.51
CA ASP A 26 6.34 -12.05 -23.51
C ASP A 26 6.79 -12.86 -22.28
N ASP A 27 8.05 -13.31 -22.31
CA ASP A 27 8.67 -13.96 -21.16
C ASP A 27 9.03 -12.91 -20.10
N TYR A 28 8.02 -12.53 -19.31
CA TYR A 28 8.16 -11.67 -18.13
C TYR A 28 9.27 -12.16 -17.16
N TRP A 29 9.73 -13.40 -17.27
CA TRP A 29 10.88 -13.92 -16.53
C TRP A 29 12.12 -13.04 -16.67
N PHE A 30 12.52 -12.70 -17.91
CA PHE A 30 13.69 -11.85 -18.15
C PHE A 30 13.50 -10.43 -17.58
N GLN A 31 12.31 -9.87 -17.76
CA GLN A 31 11.98 -8.53 -17.26
C GLN A 31 12.00 -8.48 -15.73
N VAL A 32 11.49 -9.52 -15.08
CA VAL A 32 11.52 -9.63 -13.61
C VAL A 32 12.95 -9.81 -13.10
N LEU A 33 13.79 -10.59 -13.79
CA LEU A 33 15.21 -10.71 -13.44
C LEU A 33 15.95 -9.39 -13.61
N GLU A 34 15.68 -8.63 -14.66
CA GLU A 34 16.23 -7.29 -14.86
C GLU A 34 15.83 -6.36 -13.71
N LEU A 35 14.55 -6.34 -13.34
CA LEU A 35 14.09 -5.59 -12.16
C LEU A 35 14.77 -6.08 -10.87
N CYS A 36 15.10 -7.36 -10.76
CA CYS A 36 15.83 -7.91 -9.61
C CYS A 36 17.36 -7.72 -9.68
N CYS A 37 17.86 -7.07 -10.74
CA CYS A 37 19.29 -6.93 -11.02
C CYS A 37 20.01 -8.29 -11.06
N GLN A 38 19.39 -9.29 -11.67
CA GLN A 38 19.89 -10.67 -11.77
C GLN A 38 19.98 -11.10 -13.23
N LYS A 39 20.94 -11.98 -13.53
CA LYS A 39 20.99 -12.69 -14.83
C LYS A 39 20.28 -14.04 -14.78
N ASN A 40 20.21 -14.63 -13.58
CA ASN A 40 19.56 -15.89 -13.30
C ASN A 40 19.05 -15.88 -11.84
N PRO A 41 18.02 -16.68 -11.52
CA PRO A 41 17.62 -16.97 -10.15
C PRO A 41 18.81 -17.40 -9.30
N SER A 42 18.85 -16.95 -8.04
CA SER A 42 19.92 -17.30 -7.10
C SER A 42 19.41 -18.27 -6.04
N HIS A 43 20.25 -19.15 -5.50
CA HIS A 43 19.79 -20.07 -4.46
C HIS A 43 19.40 -19.30 -3.20
N PHE A 44 18.25 -19.64 -2.59
CA PHE A 44 17.69 -18.90 -1.45
C PHE A 44 18.72 -18.65 -0.33
N GLY A 45 19.39 -19.72 0.12
CA GLY A 45 20.37 -19.62 1.21
C GLY A 45 21.66 -18.86 0.88
N ILE A 46 21.92 -18.59 -0.40
CA ILE A 46 23.07 -17.77 -0.83
C ILE A 46 22.68 -16.29 -0.84
N GLU A 47 21.49 -15.96 -1.37
CA GLU A 47 21.02 -14.59 -1.45
C GLU A 47 20.60 -14.03 -0.08
N PHE A 48 20.02 -14.89 0.78
CA PHE A 48 19.54 -14.52 2.10
C PHE A 48 20.07 -15.44 3.20
N PRO A 49 21.40 -15.46 3.46
CA PRO A 49 21.98 -16.36 4.44
C PRO A 49 21.53 -16.00 5.86
N SER A 50 21.34 -17.02 6.72
CA SER A 50 20.91 -16.82 8.12
C SER A 50 21.89 -15.96 8.92
N THR A 51 23.14 -15.85 8.50
CA THR A 51 24.17 -14.99 9.12
C THR A 51 23.93 -13.49 8.92
N SER A 52 23.10 -13.08 7.95
CA SER A 52 22.80 -11.66 7.68
C SER A 52 21.54 -11.16 8.40
N PHE A 53 20.83 -12.06 9.09
CA PHE A 53 19.54 -11.77 9.71
C PHE A 53 19.39 -12.40 11.10
N GLN A 54 18.58 -11.79 11.96
CA GLN A 54 18.30 -12.28 13.32
C GLN A 54 16.81 -12.18 13.64
N ASN A 55 16.37 -12.90 14.67
CA ASN A 55 15.02 -12.80 15.24
C ASN A 55 13.91 -12.93 14.19
N PHE A 56 13.97 -14.00 13.40
CA PHE A 56 12.93 -14.32 12.44
C PHE A 56 11.58 -14.54 13.15
N GLU A 57 10.55 -13.87 12.64
CA GLU A 57 9.20 -13.90 13.14
C GLU A 57 8.26 -14.04 11.95
N TYR A 58 7.55 -15.16 11.87
CA TYR A 58 6.53 -15.35 10.86
C TYR A 58 5.34 -14.45 11.18
N LEU A 59 4.95 -13.59 10.24
CA LEU A 59 3.85 -12.64 10.44
C LEU A 59 2.56 -13.15 9.82
N ASP A 60 2.61 -13.67 8.60
CA ASP A 60 1.41 -14.08 7.86
C ASP A 60 1.70 -15.06 6.72
N SER A 61 0.68 -15.82 6.32
CA SER A 61 0.61 -16.51 5.02
C SER A 61 -0.61 -16.00 4.26
N GLY A 62 -0.37 -15.24 3.20
CA GLY A 62 -1.39 -15.00 2.19
C GLY A 62 -1.64 -16.27 1.36
N THR A 63 -2.58 -16.20 0.43
CA THR A 63 -2.90 -17.31 -0.49
C THR A 63 -1.68 -17.83 -1.24
N TYR A 64 -0.79 -16.92 -1.68
CA TYR A 64 0.36 -17.22 -2.53
C TYR A 64 1.71 -16.75 -1.95
N SER A 65 1.72 -16.19 -0.75
CA SER A 65 2.93 -15.58 -0.18
C SER A 65 3.13 -15.85 1.30
N HIS A 66 4.40 -15.82 1.72
CA HIS A 66 4.82 -15.82 3.12
C HIS A 66 5.36 -14.45 3.50
N VAL A 67 4.95 -13.95 4.65
CA VAL A 67 5.42 -12.68 5.21
C VAL A 67 6.21 -12.95 6.47
N ILE A 68 7.51 -12.68 6.44
CA ILE A 68 8.43 -12.94 7.56
C ILE A 68 9.14 -11.66 7.94
N LYS A 69 9.12 -11.33 9.23
CA LYS A 69 9.91 -10.25 9.81
C LYS A 69 11.25 -10.77 10.30
N ALA A 70 12.28 -9.95 10.18
CA ALA A 70 13.59 -10.21 10.76
C ALA A 70 14.28 -8.89 11.14
N ILE A 71 15.44 -8.99 11.79
CA ILE A 71 16.38 -7.89 11.98
C ILE A 71 17.50 -8.06 10.95
N GLY A 72 17.65 -7.09 10.05
CA GLY A 72 18.73 -7.09 9.07
C GLY A 72 20.02 -6.54 9.66
N ILE A 73 21.05 -7.37 9.81
CA ILE A 73 22.35 -6.97 10.39
C ILE A 73 23.01 -5.90 9.51
N GLU A 74 23.09 -6.18 8.20
CA GLU A 74 23.66 -5.26 7.20
C GLU A 74 22.82 -4.00 6.98
N TYR A 75 21.57 -4.03 7.44
CA TYR A 75 20.64 -2.88 7.40
C TYR A 75 20.70 -2.08 8.71
N ASN A 76 21.87 -1.99 9.35
CA ASN A 76 22.07 -1.32 10.64
C ASN A 76 21.10 -1.83 11.73
N TYR A 77 20.91 -3.15 11.81
CA TYR A 77 19.98 -3.79 12.74
C TYR A 77 18.54 -3.28 12.62
N THR A 78 18.15 -2.84 11.42
CA THR A 78 16.79 -2.35 11.16
C THR A 78 15.82 -3.53 11.06
N PRO A 79 14.64 -3.45 11.68
CA PRO A 79 13.55 -4.40 11.41
C PRO A 79 13.11 -4.35 9.95
N ILE A 80 13.08 -5.51 9.30
CA ILE A 80 12.74 -5.70 7.88
C ILE A 80 11.66 -6.78 7.74
N VAL A 81 11.05 -6.82 6.56
CA VAL A 81 10.05 -7.82 6.17
C VAL A 81 10.44 -8.42 4.82
N PHE A 82 10.30 -9.72 4.71
CA PHE A 82 10.32 -10.50 3.48
C PHE A 82 8.86 -10.79 3.08
N LYS A 83 8.43 -10.35 1.90
CA LYS A 83 7.26 -10.91 1.20
C LYS A 83 7.80 -11.91 0.18
N ILE A 84 7.61 -13.19 0.42
CA ILE A 84 8.08 -14.29 -0.43
C ILE A 84 6.87 -14.82 -1.21
N ILE A 85 6.82 -14.57 -2.50
CA ILE A 85 5.75 -14.95 -3.41
C ILE A 85 6.20 -16.15 -4.23
N LYS A 86 5.39 -17.21 -4.28
CA LYS A 86 5.63 -18.36 -5.17
C LYS A 86 5.34 -17.93 -6.61
N VAL A 87 6.25 -18.20 -7.55
CA VAL A 87 6.11 -17.75 -8.93
C VAL A 87 6.21 -18.93 -9.89
N VAL A 88 5.35 -18.95 -10.91
CA VAL A 88 5.32 -19.99 -11.94
C VAL A 88 5.39 -19.37 -13.33
N GLN A 89 6.15 -20.00 -14.22
CA GLN A 89 6.18 -19.63 -15.64
C GLN A 89 4.91 -20.10 -16.37
N LYS A 90 4.38 -19.28 -17.28
CA LYS A 90 3.20 -19.60 -18.10
C LYS A 90 3.35 -20.92 -18.86
N ALA A 91 4.53 -21.17 -19.44
CA ALA A 91 4.83 -22.42 -20.14
C ALA A 91 4.74 -23.66 -19.24
N THR A 92 5.11 -23.53 -17.96
CA THR A 92 4.98 -24.62 -16.98
C THR A 92 3.51 -24.87 -16.65
N LEU A 93 2.72 -23.81 -16.45
CA LEU A 93 1.29 -23.92 -16.21
C LEU A 93 0.56 -24.61 -17.37
N ASN A 94 0.89 -24.24 -18.61
CA ASN A 94 0.32 -24.86 -19.82
C ASN A 94 0.62 -26.36 -19.93
N LYS A 95 1.79 -26.81 -19.45
CA LYS A 95 2.19 -28.23 -19.46
C LYS A 95 1.50 -29.07 -18.38
N LEU A 96 1.08 -28.44 -17.28
CA LEU A 96 0.46 -29.12 -16.14
C LEU A 96 -1.03 -29.48 -16.37
N ASN A 97 -1.60 -29.15 -17.54
CA ASN A 97 -2.88 -29.69 -18.09
C ASN A 97 -3.96 -30.08 -17.06
N ALA A 98 -4.52 -29.11 -16.34
CA ALA A 98 -5.75 -29.23 -15.54
C ALA A 98 -5.65 -29.82 -14.12
N LEU A 99 -4.91 -29.12 -13.26
CA LEU A 99 -5.28 -29.05 -11.84
C LEU A 99 -5.38 -27.56 -11.49
N SER A 100 -6.51 -27.16 -10.89
CA SER A 100 -6.75 -25.79 -10.43
C SER A 100 -5.85 -25.51 -9.23
N PHE A 101 -4.57 -25.31 -9.49
CA PHE A 101 -3.61 -24.98 -8.45
C PHE A 101 -3.76 -23.51 -8.11
N ASN A 102 -4.03 -23.25 -6.84
CA ASN A 102 -4.05 -21.91 -6.28
C ASN A 102 -2.77 -21.71 -5.44
N GLY A 103 -2.41 -20.46 -5.19
CA GLY A 103 -1.32 -20.12 -4.26
C GLY A 103 0.06 -19.91 -4.88
N PHE A 104 0.09 -19.48 -6.14
CA PHE A 104 1.24 -18.87 -6.79
C PHE A 104 0.76 -17.71 -7.67
N GLU A 105 1.71 -16.89 -8.12
CA GLU A 105 1.51 -15.84 -9.10
C GLU A 105 2.29 -16.15 -10.38
N GLN A 106 1.91 -15.56 -11.52
CA GLN A 106 2.73 -15.66 -12.73
C GLN A 106 3.81 -14.58 -12.75
N TYR A 107 4.84 -14.79 -13.57
CA TYR A 107 5.87 -13.78 -13.80
C TYR A 107 5.29 -12.43 -14.28
N SER A 108 4.21 -12.47 -15.05
CA SER A 108 3.47 -11.27 -15.46
C SER A 108 2.86 -10.54 -14.28
N ASP A 109 2.23 -11.23 -13.33
CA ASP A 109 1.59 -10.62 -12.16
C ASP A 109 2.63 -9.97 -11.24
N VAL A 110 3.70 -10.71 -10.92
CA VAL A 110 4.74 -10.19 -10.03
C VAL A 110 5.58 -9.09 -10.66
N TYR A 111 5.71 -9.05 -12.00
CA TYR A 111 6.31 -7.92 -12.70
C TYR A 111 5.54 -6.63 -12.41
N GLN A 112 4.21 -6.64 -12.51
CA GLN A 112 3.38 -5.48 -12.17
C GLN A 112 3.60 -5.07 -10.71
N GLU A 113 3.55 -6.03 -9.78
CA GLU A 113 3.72 -5.75 -8.36
C GLU A 113 5.09 -5.13 -8.05
N ILE A 114 6.19 -5.64 -8.63
CA ILE A 114 7.53 -5.09 -8.43
C ILE A 114 7.60 -3.64 -8.91
N VAL A 115 7.12 -3.36 -10.12
CA VAL A 115 7.18 -2.01 -10.70
C VAL A 115 6.39 -1.04 -9.82
N ILE A 116 5.13 -1.37 -9.52
CA ILE A 116 4.25 -0.52 -8.70
C ILE A 116 4.86 -0.29 -7.32
N THR A 117 5.30 -1.35 -6.66
CA THR A 117 5.84 -1.27 -5.31
C THR A 117 7.12 -0.42 -5.25
N LYS A 118 7.99 -0.49 -6.28
CA LYS A 118 9.20 0.35 -6.35
C LYS A 118 8.88 1.82 -6.54
N VAL A 119 8.00 2.18 -7.48
CA VAL A 119 7.68 3.61 -7.72
C VAL A 119 6.93 4.24 -6.54
N LEU A 120 6.09 3.48 -5.84
CA LEU A 120 5.46 3.91 -4.60
C LEU A 120 6.50 4.10 -3.48
N SER A 121 7.53 3.25 -3.44
CA SER A 121 8.67 3.41 -2.55
C SER A 121 9.42 4.72 -2.80
N ASP A 122 9.60 5.08 -4.07
CA ASP A 122 10.33 6.28 -4.47
C ASP A 122 9.63 7.59 -4.10
N LEU A 123 8.33 7.57 -3.81
CA LEU A 123 7.59 8.72 -3.26
C LEU A 123 8.11 9.19 -1.90
N HIS A 124 8.97 8.39 -1.25
CA HIS A 124 9.76 8.85 -0.12
C HIS A 124 10.70 10.01 -0.45
N ASN A 125 11.07 10.17 -1.71
CA ASN A 125 11.82 11.30 -2.23
C ASN A 125 10.84 12.33 -2.82
N LEU A 126 11.28 13.58 -2.92
CA LEU A 126 10.52 14.61 -3.61
C LEU A 126 10.49 14.27 -5.10
N THR A 127 9.29 14.13 -5.67
CA THR A 127 9.07 13.80 -7.08
C THR A 127 8.36 14.96 -7.76
N CYS A 128 8.70 15.25 -9.02
CA CYS A 128 8.03 16.30 -9.79
C CYS A 128 7.24 15.70 -10.96
N ASP A 129 6.06 16.26 -11.26
CA ASP A 129 5.37 15.96 -12.51
C ASP A 129 5.98 16.73 -13.70
N ALA A 130 5.45 16.49 -14.91
CA ALA A 130 5.92 17.14 -16.13
C ALA A 130 5.74 18.67 -16.13
N HIS A 131 4.91 19.22 -15.24
CA HIS A 131 4.70 20.66 -15.07
C HIS A 131 5.59 21.26 -13.98
N GLY A 132 6.45 20.45 -13.33
CA GLY A 132 7.34 20.88 -12.26
C GLY A 132 6.68 20.98 -10.89
N TYR A 133 5.46 20.48 -10.72
CA TYR A 133 4.82 20.44 -9.41
C TYR A 133 5.41 19.31 -8.56
N GLU A 134 5.61 19.59 -7.27
CA GLU A 134 6.25 18.68 -6.35
C GLU A 134 5.24 17.77 -5.62
N TYR A 135 5.66 16.55 -5.34
CA TYR A 135 4.88 15.54 -4.65
C TYR A 135 5.75 14.70 -3.72
N GLN A 136 5.23 14.35 -2.55
CA GLN A 136 5.93 13.49 -1.59
C GLN A 136 4.99 12.87 -0.58
N THR A 137 5.22 11.60 -0.27
CA THR A 137 4.62 10.92 0.87
C THR A 137 5.60 9.94 1.49
N HIS A 138 5.36 9.52 2.72
CA HIS A 138 6.21 8.53 3.37
C HIS A 138 5.43 7.32 3.89
N CYS A 139 4.26 7.09 3.29
CA CYS A 139 3.28 6.10 3.71
C CYS A 139 3.26 4.86 2.81
N PHE A 140 4.33 4.59 2.06
CA PHE A 140 4.54 3.31 1.36
C PHE A 140 5.78 2.60 1.91
N PRO A 141 6.00 1.31 1.64
CA PRO A 141 7.17 0.60 2.14
C PRO A 141 8.44 1.10 1.46
N ARG A 142 9.54 1.18 2.21
CA ARG A 142 10.88 1.29 1.62
C ARG A 142 11.32 -0.07 1.16
N ILE A 143 11.51 -0.25 -0.15
CA ILE A 143 12.03 -1.47 -0.74
C ILE A 143 13.55 -1.42 -0.71
N TYR A 144 14.17 -2.45 -0.15
CA TYR A 144 15.62 -2.61 -0.13
C TYR A 144 16.11 -3.40 -1.32
N CYS A 145 15.45 -4.51 -1.64
CA CYS A 145 15.73 -5.27 -2.85
C CYS A 145 14.54 -6.16 -3.25
N THR A 146 14.57 -6.60 -4.50
CA THR A 146 13.71 -7.65 -5.05
C THR A 146 14.62 -8.70 -5.66
N LYS A 147 14.36 -9.98 -5.39
CA LYS A 147 15.17 -11.09 -5.88
C LYS A 147 14.30 -12.26 -6.31
N ILE A 148 14.64 -12.87 -7.44
CA ILE A 148 14.18 -14.20 -7.76
C ILE A 148 15.15 -15.20 -7.15
N VAL A 149 14.60 -16.06 -6.31
CA VAL A 149 15.34 -17.11 -5.63
C VAL A 149 14.75 -18.47 -5.93
N HIS A 150 15.61 -19.47 -6.08
CA HIS A 150 15.19 -20.85 -6.30
C HIS A 150 15.54 -21.74 -5.11
N GLY A 151 14.83 -22.87 -5.01
CA GLY A 151 14.99 -23.84 -3.94
C GLY A 151 13.89 -23.75 -2.87
N GLU A 152 14.02 -24.58 -1.84
CA GLU A 152 13.08 -24.58 -0.72
C GLU A 152 13.28 -23.34 0.16
N ILE A 153 12.17 -22.82 0.71
CA ILE A 153 12.24 -21.75 1.71
C ILE A 153 12.98 -22.34 2.93
N PRO A 154 14.12 -21.76 3.34
CA PRO A 154 14.91 -22.35 4.41
C PRO A 154 14.15 -22.42 5.73
N ASN A 155 14.36 -23.48 6.51
CA ASN A 155 13.65 -23.73 7.77
C ASN A 155 13.74 -22.56 8.77
N TYR A 156 14.81 -21.77 8.73
CA TYR A 156 14.96 -20.62 9.63
C TYR A 156 13.98 -19.46 9.35
N PHE A 157 13.33 -19.44 8.18
CA PHE A 157 12.18 -18.56 7.91
C PHE A 157 10.86 -19.10 8.48
N LEU A 158 10.78 -20.40 8.71
CA LEU A 158 9.54 -21.12 9.04
C LEU A 158 9.48 -21.55 10.51
N ILE A 159 10.45 -21.15 11.34
CA ILE A 159 10.66 -21.65 12.71
C ILE A 159 9.37 -21.64 13.56
N ARG A 160 8.52 -20.60 13.44
CA ARG A 160 7.28 -20.53 14.23
C ARG A 160 6.08 -21.29 13.65
N LYS A 161 6.08 -21.66 12.36
CA LYS A 161 4.99 -22.44 11.76
C LYS A 161 4.96 -23.88 12.30
N TYR A 162 6.10 -24.38 12.76
CA TYR A 162 6.25 -25.75 13.27
C TYR A 162 6.11 -25.87 14.80
N ASP A 163 6.12 -24.76 15.53
CA ASP A 163 5.92 -24.75 16.99
C ASP A 163 4.43 -24.62 17.40
N GLU A 164 3.53 -24.25 16.48
CA GLU A 164 2.09 -24.18 16.72
C GLU A 164 1.40 -25.41 16.10
N ASN A 165 1.26 -26.47 16.91
CA ASN A 165 0.43 -27.62 16.60
C ASN A 165 -1.04 -27.21 16.39
N GLU A 166 -1.50 -27.21 15.14
CA GLU A 166 -2.76 -27.83 14.72
C GLU A 166 -2.76 -28.02 13.20
N MET A 167 -2.60 -29.27 12.74
CA MET A 167 -2.95 -29.66 11.37
C MET A 167 -4.47 -29.51 11.19
N LYS A 168 -4.93 -28.35 10.74
CA LYS A 168 -6.25 -28.27 10.10
C LYS A 168 -6.13 -28.78 8.66
N ILE A 169 -6.48 -30.06 8.52
CA ILE A 169 -6.61 -30.76 7.26
C ILE A 169 -7.79 -30.15 6.49
N LYS A 170 -7.49 -29.42 5.42
CA LYS A 170 -8.24 -29.53 4.16
C LYS A 170 -7.26 -30.08 3.12
N PRO A 171 -7.61 -31.13 2.36
CA PRO A 171 -6.77 -31.59 1.26
C PRO A 171 -6.93 -30.57 0.13
N VAL A 172 -6.07 -29.56 0.13
CA VAL A 172 -5.76 -28.78 -1.06
C VAL A 172 -4.35 -29.20 -1.43
N GLU A 173 -4.14 -29.72 -2.63
CA GLU A 173 -2.79 -29.97 -3.14
C GLU A 173 -1.99 -28.69 -3.00
N ARG A 174 -0.95 -28.70 -2.16
CA ARG A 174 -0.13 -27.52 -1.93
C ARG A 174 0.87 -27.41 -3.06
N PHE A 175 1.21 -26.19 -3.45
CA PHE A 175 2.27 -25.94 -4.42
C PHE A 175 3.58 -26.65 -4.02
N GLU A 176 3.85 -26.74 -2.72
CA GLU A 176 4.99 -27.44 -2.13
C GLU A 176 5.01 -28.95 -2.43
N ASP A 177 3.84 -29.56 -2.63
CA ASP A 177 3.67 -30.99 -2.86
C ASP A 177 3.82 -31.36 -4.35
N LEU A 178 4.01 -30.37 -5.24
CA LEU A 178 4.16 -30.58 -6.68
C LEU A 178 5.59 -30.98 -7.05
N HIS A 179 5.73 -32.22 -7.52
CA HIS A 179 6.99 -32.74 -8.05
C HIS A 179 7.21 -32.25 -9.49
N GLY A 180 8.42 -31.79 -9.80
CA GLY A 180 8.83 -31.42 -11.16
C GLY A 180 8.52 -29.98 -11.58
N VAL A 181 7.88 -29.17 -10.73
CA VAL A 181 7.67 -27.73 -10.97
C VAL A 181 8.88 -26.94 -10.44
N PRO A 182 9.53 -26.08 -11.26
CA PRO A 182 10.59 -25.20 -10.77
C PRO A 182 10.10 -24.35 -9.60
N ARG A 183 10.75 -24.50 -8.44
CA ARG A 183 10.41 -23.75 -7.22
C ARG A 183 11.16 -22.43 -7.21
N GLU A 184 10.62 -21.46 -7.93
CA GLU A 184 11.08 -20.08 -7.92
C GLU A 184 10.16 -19.21 -7.06
N HIS A 185 10.78 -18.26 -6.37
CA HIS A 185 10.08 -17.33 -5.51
C HIS A 185 10.59 -15.92 -5.77
N LEU A 186 9.67 -14.97 -5.82
CA LEU A 186 10.03 -13.56 -5.68
C LEU A 186 10.12 -13.24 -4.18
N ALA A 187 11.30 -12.82 -3.74
CA ALA A 187 11.51 -12.22 -2.44
C ALA A 187 11.57 -10.70 -2.57
N ILE A 188 10.62 -10.01 -1.96
CA ILE A 188 10.65 -8.55 -1.80
C ILE A 188 11.10 -8.25 -0.37
N LEU A 189 12.26 -7.63 -0.23
CA LEU A 189 12.80 -7.21 1.06
C LEU A 189 12.50 -5.73 1.29
N MET A 190 11.80 -5.43 2.38
CA MET A 190 11.33 -4.08 2.68
C MET A 190 11.47 -3.72 4.14
N LYS A 191 11.41 -2.41 4.44
CA LYS A 191 11.40 -1.92 5.81
C LYS A 191 10.14 -2.34 6.54
N TYR A 192 10.26 -2.82 7.78
CA TYR A 192 9.11 -3.11 8.63
C TYR A 192 8.28 -1.85 8.90
N CYS A 193 6.98 -1.97 8.67
CA CYS A 193 6.05 -0.85 8.64
C CYS A 193 5.09 -0.79 9.85
N GLY A 194 5.15 -1.76 10.75
CA GLY A 194 4.29 -1.84 11.93
C GLY A 194 3.32 -3.00 11.86
N ASP A 195 2.28 -2.93 12.68
CA ASP A 195 1.23 -3.95 12.75
C ASP A 195 0.05 -3.54 11.87
N SER A 196 -0.66 -4.51 11.30
CA SER A 196 -1.87 -4.20 10.53
C SER A 196 -2.99 -3.66 11.40
N LEU A 197 -3.80 -2.77 10.84
CA LEU A 197 -4.89 -2.15 11.59
C LEU A 197 -5.90 -3.19 12.11
N TRP A 198 -6.12 -4.27 11.35
CA TRP A 198 -6.92 -5.41 11.80
C TRP A 198 -6.42 -6.01 13.12
N GLN A 199 -5.11 -6.24 13.25
CA GLN A 199 -4.52 -6.75 14.50
C GLN A 199 -4.70 -5.76 15.66
N LEU A 200 -4.65 -4.46 15.36
CA LEU A 200 -4.82 -3.40 16.36
C LEU A 200 -6.29 -3.22 16.77
N PHE A 201 -7.25 -3.57 15.92
CA PHE A 201 -8.67 -3.63 16.27
C PHE A 201 -8.98 -4.82 17.18
N LYS A 202 -8.46 -6.01 16.86
CA LYS A 202 -8.75 -7.26 17.57
C LYS A 202 -8.21 -7.28 19.01
N HIS A 203 -7.10 -6.60 19.27
CA HIS A 203 -6.40 -6.66 20.55
C HIS A 203 -6.30 -5.28 21.21
N ARG A 204 -7.44 -4.79 21.74
CA ARG A 204 -7.52 -3.50 22.47
C ARG A 204 -6.50 -3.38 23.62
N TYR A 205 -6.13 -4.51 24.22
CA TYR A 205 -4.99 -4.65 25.12
C TYR A 205 -4.06 -5.72 24.56
N ARG A 206 -2.84 -5.33 24.20
CA ARG A 206 -1.78 -6.29 23.86
C ARG A 206 -0.79 -6.33 25.02
N ILE A 207 -0.63 -7.51 25.62
CA ILE A 207 0.52 -7.75 26.50
C ILE A 207 1.70 -8.03 25.57
N THR A 208 2.66 -7.12 25.55
CA THR A 208 3.94 -7.33 24.87
C THR A 208 5.01 -7.65 25.91
N SER A 209 6.18 -8.11 25.47
CA SER A 209 7.36 -8.27 26.33
C SER A 209 7.77 -6.96 27.05
N ALA A 210 7.30 -5.81 26.55
CA ALA A 210 7.50 -4.48 27.11
C ALA A 210 6.32 -3.97 27.97
N GLY A 211 5.33 -4.81 28.28
CA GLY A 211 4.13 -4.48 29.06
C GLY A 211 2.85 -4.33 28.22
N ALA A 212 1.76 -3.93 28.88
CA ALA A 212 0.46 -3.71 28.24
C ALA A 212 0.51 -2.47 27.34
N THR A 213 0.29 -2.65 26.04
CA THR A 213 0.05 -1.54 25.12
C THR A 213 -1.44 -1.24 25.04
N VAL A 214 -1.78 0.03 25.27
CA VAL A 214 -3.12 0.60 25.06
C VAL A 214 -3.42 0.59 23.55
N GLY A 215 -4.62 0.15 23.17
CA GLY A 215 -5.12 0.22 21.80
C GLY A 215 -5.16 1.64 21.23
N LEU A 216 -5.47 1.76 19.95
CA LEU A 216 -5.52 3.06 19.27
C LEU A 216 -6.65 3.94 19.83
N THR A 217 -6.33 5.20 20.06
CA THR A 217 -7.32 6.23 20.47
C THR A 217 -8.15 6.72 19.27
N PRO A 218 -9.35 7.27 19.48
CA PRO A 218 -10.16 7.84 18.41
C PRO A 218 -9.42 8.92 17.59
N CYS A 219 -8.62 9.77 18.25
CA CYS A 219 -7.82 10.78 17.56
C CYS A 219 -6.75 10.17 16.66
N GLN A 220 -6.09 9.10 17.11
CA GLN A 220 -5.14 8.34 16.27
C GLN A 220 -5.85 7.73 15.07
N LEU A 221 -7.04 7.15 15.25
CA LEU A 221 -7.83 6.53 14.19
C LEU A 221 -8.29 7.55 13.14
N LEU A 222 -8.79 8.72 13.56
CA LEU A 222 -9.09 9.81 12.63
C LEU A 222 -7.81 10.31 11.92
N GLY A 223 -6.71 10.45 12.64
CA GLY A 223 -5.40 10.81 12.07
C GLY A 223 -4.89 9.80 11.05
N ILE A 224 -5.13 8.51 11.26
CA ILE A 224 -4.85 7.43 10.31
C ILE A 224 -5.68 7.61 9.04
N CYS A 225 -6.98 7.90 9.15
CA CYS A 225 -7.85 8.16 7.99
C CYS A 225 -7.30 9.31 7.13
N TYR A 226 -6.88 10.42 7.74
CA TYR A 226 -6.26 11.52 7.01
C TYR A 226 -4.94 11.11 6.33
N GLN A 227 -4.07 10.38 7.03
CA GLN A 227 -2.79 9.91 6.46
C GLN A 227 -2.99 8.98 5.26
N VAL A 228 -3.93 8.03 5.35
CA VAL A 228 -4.30 7.13 4.24
C VAL A 228 -4.77 7.93 3.03
N THR A 229 -5.70 8.86 3.24
CA THR A 229 -6.31 9.69 2.19
C THR A 229 -5.25 10.52 1.45
N LEU A 230 -4.39 11.20 2.20
CA LEU A 230 -3.32 12.03 1.62
C LEU A 230 -2.25 11.18 0.92
N ALA A 231 -1.89 10.02 1.46
CA ALA A 231 -0.92 9.12 0.82
C ALA A 231 -1.42 8.65 -0.55
N LEU A 232 -2.68 8.24 -0.63
CA LEU A 232 -3.32 7.84 -1.87
C LEU A 232 -3.47 9.02 -2.83
N ALA A 233 -3.87 10.21 -2.35
CA ALA A 233 -3.96 11.41 -3.19
C ALA A 233 -2.60 11.79 -3.84
N VAL A 234 -1.50 11.64 -3.10
CA VAL A 234 -0.14 11.83 -3.66
C VAL A 234 0.11 10.84 -4.79
N ALA A 235 -0.07 9.53 -4.54
CA ALA A 235 0.18 8.51 -5.56
C ALA A 235 -0.77 8.62 -6.77
N GLU A 236 -2.04 9.00 -6.53
CA GLU A 236 -3.05 9.26 -7.56
C GLU A 236 -2.60 10.41 -8.48
N CYS A 237 -2.07 11.50 -7.92
CA CYS A 237 -1.60 12.63 -8.73
C CYS A 237 -0.36 12.30 -9.56
N VAL A 238 0.59 11.56 -8.99
CA VAL A 238 1.89 11.30 -9.65
C VAL A 238 1.76 10.18 -10.68
N TYR A 239 1.02 9.11 -10.34
CA TYR A 239 1.03 7.86 -11.10
C TYR A 239 -0.35 7.41 -11.54
N GLN A 240 -1.39 8.24 -11.41
CA GLN A 240 -2.78 7.81 -11.61
C GLN A 240 -3.08 6.51 -10.83
N PHE A 241 -2.52 6.42 -9.62
CA PHE A 241 -2.54 5.22 -8.80
C PHE A 241 -3.95 4.87 -8.34
N GLU A 242 -4.29 3.59 -8.44
CA GLU A 242 -5.43 2.97 -7.79
C GLU A 242 -4.93 1.80 -6.93
N HIS A 243 -5.26 1.78 -5.63
CA HIS A 243 -4.82 0.68 -4.77
C HIS A 243 -5.56 -0.63 -5.05
N ARG A 244 -6.88 -0.52 -5.27
CA ARG A 244 -7.82 -1.60 -5.60
C ARG A 244 -7.99 -2.73 -4.57
N ASP A 245 -7.30 -2.65 -3.43
CA ASP A 245 -7.37 -3.65 -2.35
C ASP A 245 -7.01 -3.07 -0.97
N LEU A 246 -7.54 -1.90 -0.63
CA LEU A 246 -7.17 -1.20 0.61
C LEU A 246 -7.99 -1.69 1.82
N HIS A 247 -8.01 -3.01 2.06
CA HIS A 247 -8.66 -3.54 3.24
C HIS A 247 -7.84 -3.24 4.52
N VAL A 248 -8.44 -3.36 5.70
CA VAL A 248 -7.77 -2.96 6.97
C VAL A 248 -6.47 -3.73 7.27
N CYS A 249 -6.27 -4.93 6.71
CA CYS A 249 -4.98 -5.63 6.82
C CYS A 249 -3.85 -4.98 6.01
N ASN A 250 -4.15 -4.21 4.96
CA ASN A 250 -3.19 -3.53 4.10
C ASN A 250 -2.82 -2.11 4.58
N VAL A 251 -3.36 -1.71 5.74
CA VAL A 251 -3.00 -0.47 6.44
C VAL A 251 -2.18 -0.83 7.67
N LEU A 252 -0.86 -0.65 7.58
CA LEU A 252 0.05 -0.86 8.70
C LEU A 252 0.22 0.41 9.52
N VAL A 253 0.36 0.26 10.83
CA VAL A 253 0.54 1.36 11.77
C VAL A 253 1.73 1.08 12.67
N LYS A 254 2.61 2.07 12.81
CA LYS A 254 3.72 2.05 13.76
C LYS A 254 3.81 3.33 14.58
N LYS A 255 4.46 3.23 15.73
CA LYS A 255 4.78 4.38 16.56
C LYS A 255 5.78 5.31 15.84
N THR A 256 5.61 6.61 16.05
CA THR A 256 6.51 7.66 15.54
C THR A 256 6.74 8.72 16.61
N LYS A 257 7.95 9.31 16.61
CA LYS A 257 8.28 10.47 17.45
C LYS A 257 7.96 11.80 16.79
N LYS A 258 7.66 11.80 15.48
CA LYS A 258 7.28 13.02 14.75
C LYS A 258 5.89 13.48 15.21
N GLU A 259 5.74 14.74 15.56
CA GLU A 259 4.44 15.32 15.95
C GLU A 259 3.47 15.43 14.78
N THR A 260 3.99 15.69 13.59
CA THR A 260 3.24 15.81 12.34
C THR A 260 3.79 14.89 11.26
N ILE A 261 2.91 14.49 10.34
CA ILE A 261 3.24 13.80 9.10
C ILE A 261 2.92 14.75 7.95
N THR A 262 3.94 15.05 7.16
CA THR A 262 3.86 15.98 6.04
C THR A 262 3.68 15.22 4.73
N PHE A 263 2.80 15.73 3.89
CA PHE A 263 2.55 15.30 2.53
C PHE A 263 2.71 16.51 1.61
N VAL A 264 3.21 16.30 0.40
CA VAL A 264 3.30 17.35 -0.62
C VAL A 264 2.45 16.91 -1.80
N ILE A 265 1.48 17.75 -2.18
CA ILE A 265 0.63 17.53 -3.36
C ILE A 265 0.61 18.84 -4.13
N ARG A 266 1.07 18.82 -5.39
CA ARG A 266 1.15 20.01 -6.24
C ARG A 266 1.95 21.17 -5.61
N SER A 267 3.07 20.86 -5.00
CA SER A 267 3.92 21.79 -4.24
C SER A 267 3.24 22.41 -2.99
N VAL A 268 2.04 21.96 -2.61
CA VAL A 268 1.37 22.39 -1.38
C VAL A 268 1.63 21.37 -0.28
N SER A 269 2.06 21.86 0.89
CA SER A 269 2.32 21.03 2.07
C SER A 269 1.07 20.84 2.91
N TYR A 270 0.66 19.58 3.09
CA TYR A 270 -0.42 19.16 3.97
C TYR A 270 0.18 18.50 5.21
N ASN A 271 -0.18 19.00 6.40
CA ASN A 271 0.40 18.55 7.67
C ASN A 271 -0.69 17.94 8.56
N VAL A 272 -0.55 16.65 8.87
CA VAL A 272 -1.48 15.92 9.74
C VAL A 272 -0.82 15.65 11.08
N LYS A 273 -1.51 15.93 12.20
CA LYS A 273 -1.03 15.51 13.53
C LYS A 273 -0.91 13.99 13.57
N SER A 274 0.27 13.49 13.95
CA SER A 274 0.54 12.05 13.96
C SER A 274 -0.15 11.33 15.12
N PHE A 275 -0.40 12.03 16.22
CA PHE A 275 -0.79 11.44 17.50
C PHE A 275 0.11 10.26 17.92
N GLY A 276 1.40 10.35 17.57
CA GLY A 276 2.40 9.33 17.86
C GLY A 276 2.32 8.09 16.96
N VAL A 277 1.48 8.08 15.92
CA VAL A 277 1.37 6.96 14.95
C VAL A 277 1.61 7.40 13.50
N LYS A 278 2.13 6.48 12.70
CA LYS A 278 2.38 6.67 11.28
C LYS A 278 1.86 5.48 10.48
N VAL A 279 1.17 5.79 9.38
CA VAL A 279 0.63 4.83 8.43
C VAL A 279 1.67 4.39 7.39
N CYS A 280 1.56 3.13 6.96
CA CYS A 280 2.22 2.57 5.78
C CYS A 280 1.21 1.66 5.05
N LEU A 281 0.85 2.02 3.82
CA LEU A 281 -0.01 1.26 2.92
C LEU A 281 0.83 0.20 2.23
N ILE A 282 0.32 -1.03 2.14
CA ILE A 282 1.04 -2.16 1.57
C ILE A 282 0.19 -2.91 0.57
N ASP A 283 0.84 -3.85 -0.12
CA ASP A 283 0.24 -4.77 -1.07
C ASP A 283 -0.25 -4.10 -2.36
N ALA A 284 0.55 -4.23 -3.41
CA ALA A 284 0.25 -3.69 -4.73
C ALA A 284 -0.28 -4.76 -5.70
N THR A 285 -0.68 -5.94 -5.21
CA THR A 285 -1.05 -7.08 -6.06
C THR A 285 -2.20 -6.74 -6.99
N PHE A 286 -3.18 -5.96 -6.54
CA PHE A 286 -4.35 -5.58 -7.34
C PHE A 286 -4.23 -4.19 -7.94
N SER A 287 -3.16 -3.47 -7.63
CA SER A 287 -3.04 -2.05 -7.92
C SER A 287 -2.85 -1.75 -9.41
N ARG A 288 -3.02 -0.47 -9.75
CA ARG A 288 -2.80 0.07 -11.09
C ARG A 288 -2.07 1.40 -11.04
N ILE A 289 -1.14 1.62 -11.96
CA ILE A 289 -0.48 2.91 -12.20
C ILE A 289 -0.33 3.19 -13.70
N CYS A 290 -0.03 4.45 -14.01
CA CYS A 290 0.49 4.89 -15.28
C CYS A 290 1.87 5.56 -15.08
N LEU A 291 2.87 5.11 -15.83
CA LEU A 291 4.21 5.69 -15.90
C LEU A 291 4.49 6.12 -17.34
N GLY A 292 4.37 7.43 -17.60
CA GLY A 292 4.46 7.95 -18.96
C GLY A 292 3.30 7.45 -19.82
N ASP A 293 3.60 6.64 -20.82
CA ASP A 293 2.66 5.98 -21.73
C ASP A 293 2.35 4.51 -21.35
N LYS A 294 3.05 3.96 -20.35
CA LYS A 294 2.90 2.57 -19.92
C LYS A 294 2.00 2.45 -18.70
N VAL A 295 1.05 1.52 -18.79
CA VAL A 295 0.16 1.17 -17.68
C VAL A 295 0.56 -0.18 -17.12
N TYR A 296 0.73 -0.22 -15.80
CA TYR A 296 1.01 -1.43 -15.02
C TYR A 296 -0.20 -1.72 -14.15
N PHE A 297 -0.76 -2.90 -14.27
CA PHE A 297 -2.02 -3.27 -13.61
C PHE A 297 -2.20 -4.79 -13.58
N THR A 298 -3.03 -5.25 -12.65
CA THR A 298 -3.50 -6.64 -12.62
C THR A 298 -4.92 -6.71 -13.17
N ASP A 299 -5.17 -7.67 -14.07
CA ASP A 299 -6.53 -7.96 -14.52
C ASP A 299 -7.27 -8.76 -13.43
N LEU A 300 -8.31 -8.15 -12.87
CA LEU A 300 -9.09 -8.72 -11.77
C LEU A 300 -10.41 -9.34 -12.24
N THR A 301 -10.67 -9.39 -13.55
CA THR A 301 -11.93 -9.89 -14.14
C THR A 301 -12.29 -11.25 -13.56
N ASN A 302 -11.39 -12.23 -13.69
CA ASN A 302 -11.63 -13.58 -13.19
C ASN A 302 -11.45 -13.70 -11.67
N ARG A 303 -10.59 -12.87 -11.07
CA ARG A 303 -10.30 -12.91 -9.62
C ARG A 303 -11.49 -12.42 -8.78
N LEU A 304 -12.28 -11.48 -9.30
CA LEU A 304 -13.36 -10.82 -8.56
C LEU A 304 -14.78 -11.13 -9.07
N LYS A 305 -14.94 -11.83 -10.21
CA LYS A 305 -16.26 -12.14 -10.78
C LYS A 305 -17.23 -12.79 -9.79
N ALA A 306 -16.75 -13.77 -9.03
CA ALA A 306 -17.55 -14.46 -8.02
C ALA A 306 -17.93 -13.52 -6.87
N THR A 307 -16.95 -12.79 -6.32
CA THR A 307 -17.14 -11.81 -5.24
C THR A 307 -18.12 -10.69 -5.63
N ALA A 308 -18.01 -10.16 -6.84
CA ALA A 308 -18.90 -9.12 -7.34
C ALA A 308 -20.35 -9.59 -7.52
N SER A 309 -20.56 -10.91 -7.62
CA SER A 309 -21.87 -11.54 -7.75
C SER A 309 -22.43 -12.08 -6.43
N THR A 310 -21.73 -11.90 -5.30
CA THR A 310 -22.19 -12.34 -3.98
C THR A 310 -23.49 -11.59 -3.60
N PRO A 311 -24.57 -12.32 -3.23
CA PRO A 311 -25.88 -11.70 -2.96
C PRO A 311 -25.90 -10.90 -1.65
N ASN A 312 -25.17 -11.34 -0.63
CA ASN A 312 -25.07 -10.69 0.68
C ASN A 312 -23.58 -10.43 1.00
N PRO A 313 -22.95 -9.47 0.31
CA PRO A 313 -21.53 -9.22 0.49
C PRO A 313 -21.26 -8.61 1.87
N ASP A 314 -20.14 -8.99 2.48
CA ASP A 314 -19.60 -8.23 3.61
C ASP A 314 -19.09 -6.83 3.17
N SER A 315 -18.58 -6.02 4.11
CA SER A 315 -18.15 -4.66 3.79
C SER A 315 -17.00 -4.63 2.77
N GLN A 316 -16.09 -5.61 2.82
CA GLN A 316 -14.95 -5.69 1.89
C GLN A 316 -15.41 -6.21 0.53
N GLU A 317 -16.28 -7.22 0.50
CA GLU A 317 -16.91 -7.73 -0.72
C GLU A 317 -17.74 -6.66 -1.44
N GLU A 318 -18.42 -5.79 -0.69
CA GLU A 318 -19.18 -4.67 -1.27
C GLU A 318 -18.23 -3.64 -1.91
N ALA A 319 -17.07 -3.36 -1.30
CA ALA A 319 -16.06 -2.50 -1.90
C ALA A 319 -15.52 -3.07 -3.23
N TYR A 320 -15.24 -4.39 -3.28
CA TYR A 320 -14.87 -5.05 -4.53
C TYR A 320 -15.98 -4.99 -5.57
N LYS A 321 -17.24 -5.20 -5.17
CA LYS A 321 -18.40 -5.16 -6.07
C LYS A 321 -18.58 -3.78 -6.70
N LEU A 322 -18.50 -2.71 -5.91
CA LEU A 322 -18.56 -1.33 -6.39
C LEU A 322 -17.44 -1.04 -7.41
N MET A 323 -16.21 -1.44 -7.09
CA MET A 323 -15.07 -1.30 -7.99
C MET A 323 -15.25 -2.11 -9.28
N TYR A 324 -15.63 -3.38 -9.19
CA TYR A 324 -15.84 -4.27 -10.32
C TYR A 324 -16.88 -3.72 -11.29
N ASN A 325 -18.01 -3.26 -10.76
CA ASN A 325 -19.10 -2.66 -11.54
C ASN A 325 -18.73 -1.30 -12.16
N LYS A 326 -17.79 -0.56 -11.55
CA LYS A 326 -17.29 0.71 -12.10
C LYS A 326 -16.30 0.48 -13.25
N VAL A 327 -15.40 -0.49 -13.09
CA VAL A 327 -14.34 -0.79 -14.05
C VAL A 327 -14.87 -1.53 -15.28
N VAL A 328 -15.83 -2.44 -15.12
CA VAL A 328 -16.49 -3.19 -16.22
C VAL A 328 -15.45 -3.86 -17.15
N ASP A 329 -14.57 -4.67 -16.55
CA ASP A 329 -13.47 -5.39 -17.21
C ASP A 329 -12.41 -4.52 -17.91
N LYS A 330 -12.46 -3.18 -17.76
CA LYS A 330 -11.44 -2.25 -18.26
C LYS A 330 -10.34 -1.99 -17.24
N TRP A 331 -9.76 -3.03 -16.64
CA TRP A 331 -8.79 -2.90 -15.53
C TRP A 331 -7.53 -2.10 -15.88
N ARG A 332 -7.20 -1.95 -17.16
CA ARG A 332 -6.11 -1.09 -17.65
C ARG A 332 -6.43 0.39 -17.52
N ASP A 333 -7.69 0.77 -17.72
CA ASP A 333 -8.12 2.16 -17.71
C ASP A 333 -8.01 2.77 -16.29
N TRP A 334 -8.03 4.09 -16.23
CA TRP A 334 -7.92 4.83 -14.98
C TRP A 334 -9.31 5.18 -14.44
N PHE A 335 -9.61 4.65 -13.26
CA PHE A 335 -10.84 4.91 -12.51
C PHE A 335 -10.50 5.36 -11.09
N PRO A 336 -10.18 6.64 -10.87
CA PRO A 336 -9.79 7.13 -9.54
C PRO A 336 -10.88 6.94 -8.48
N GLU A 337 -12.14 6.76 -8.87
CA GLU A 337 -13.25 6.46 -7.97
C GLU A 337 -13.07 5.14 -7.22
N THR A 338 -12.23 4.21 -7.69
CA THR A 338 -11.93 2.98 -6.96
C THR A 338 -11.24 3.31 -5.62
N ASN A 339 -10.36 4.30 -5.56
CA ASN A 339 -9.78 4.79 -4.31
C ASN A 339 -10.85 5.41 -3.39
N ILE A 340 -11.86 6.08 -3.95
CA ILE A 340 -12.98 6.65 -3.19
C ILE A 340 -13.78 5.54 -2.50
N TYR A 341 -14.10 4.46 -3.22
CA TYR A 341 -14.81 3.30 -2.64
C TYR A 341 -14.01 2.67 -1.50
N TRP A 342 -12.72 2.45 -1.72
CA TRP A 342 -11.82 1.87 -0.73
C TRP A 342 -11.61 2.76 0.50
N CYS A 343 -11.48 4.08 0.32
CA CYS A 343 -11.43 5.01 1.45
C CYS A 343 -12.75 5.02 2.23
N LYS A 344 -13.90 5.00 1.54
CA LYS A 344 -15.22 4.95 2.21
C LYS A 344 -15.40 3.65 3.00
N TYR A 345 -15.03 2.51 2.42
CA TYR A 345 -14.97 1.24 3.14
C TYR A 345 -14.09 1.38 4.40
N PHE A 346 -12.86 1.86 4.22
CA PHE A 346 -11.88 1.97 5.31
C PHE A 346 -12.38 2.87 6.44
N TYR A 347 -12.98 4.03 6.14
CA TYR A 347 -13.54 4.92 7.14
C TYR A 347 -14.68 4.26 7.92
N ASN A 348 -15.55 3.50 7.26
CA ASN A 348 -16.63 2.77 7.92
C ASN A 348 -16.09 1.67 8.84
N GLU A 349 -15.06 0.93 8.42
CA GLU A 349 -14.39 -0.06 9.28
C GLU A 349 -13.79 0.60 10.53
N VAL A 350 -13.12 1.74 10.37
CA VAL A 350 -12.60 2.52 11.50
C VAL A 350 -13.72 3.00 12.40
N TYR A 351 -14.78 3.59 11.85
CA TYR A 351 -15.91 4.15 12.60
C TYR A 351 -16.66 3.08 13.41
N ASN A 352 -16.83 1.89 12.83
CA ASN A 352 -17.54 0.78 13.44
C ASN A 352 -16.67 -0.04 14.40
N SER A 353 -15.35 0.13 14.37
CA SER A 353 -14.43 -0.56 15.27
C SER A 353 -14.74 -0.28 16.75
N GLU A 354 -14.56 -1.28 17.61
CA GLU A 354 -14.65 -1.11 19.07
C GLU A 354 -13.63 -0.08 19.58
N ALA A 355 -12.46 -0.02 18.96
CA ALA A 355 -11.41 0.96 19.27
C ALA A 355 -11.94 2.39 19.18
N PHE A 356 -12.70 2.70 18.13
CA PHE A 356 -13.31 4.01 17.93
C PHE A 356 -14.55 4.21 18.83
N ARG A 357 -15.45 3.22 18.90
CA ARG A 357 -16.73 3.31 19.61
C ARG A 357 -16.60 3.38 21.13
N ALA A 358 -15.66 2.65 21.72
CA ALA A 358 -15.56 2.53 23.18
C ALA A 358 -14.71 3.63 23.84
N ALA A 359 -14.34 4.70 23.12
CA ALA A 359 -13.57 5.83 23.65
C ALA A 359 -14.31 7.17 23.46
N ASP A 360 -15.63 7.11 23.44
CA ASP A 360 -16.55 8.20 23.09
C ASP A 360 -16.72 9.23 24.23
N THR A 361 -15.77 10.17 24.34
CA THR A 361 -15.94 11.39 25.14
C THR A 361 -15.78 12.68 24.33
N ASN A 362 -15.35 12.60 23.06
CA ASN A 362 -15.08 13.76 22.23
C ASN A 362 -15.91 13.78 20.93
N HIS A 363 -17.03 14.49 20.99
CA HIS A 363 -17.97 14.70 19.88
C HIS A 363 -17.31 15.25 18.60
N THR A 364 -16.16 15.94 18.71
CA THR A 364 -15.47 16.51 17.54
C THR A 364 -14.80 15.46 16.66
N THR A 365 -14.12 14.46 17.25
CA THR A 365 -13.45 13.39 16.50
C THR A 365 -14.46 12.51 15.76
N ARG A 366 -15.56 12.17 16.43
CA ARG A 366 -16.66 11.41 15.82
C ARG A 366 -17.27 12.15 14.65
N LYS A 367 -17.58 13.44 14.82
CA LYS A 367 -18.07 14.30 13.74
C LYS A 367 -17.08 14.42 12.59
N GLY A 368 -15.77 14.49 12.89
CA GLY A 368 -14.71 14.51 11.89
C GLY A 368 -14.71 13.27 11.00
N LEU A 369 -14.72 12.07 11.59
CA LEU A 369 -14.76 10.82 10.81
C LEU A 369 -16.10 10.65 10.07
N GLN A 370 -17.22 11.00 10.70
CA GLN A 370 -18.53 10.98 10.04
C GLN A 370 -18.54 11.89 8.81
N ASN A 371 -17.99 13.10 8.92
CA ASN A 371 -17.88 14.02 7.79
C ASN A 371 -17.07 13.43 6.63
N LEU A 372 -16.00 12.66 6.91
CA LEU A 372 -15.25 11.95 5.86
C LEU A 372 -16.14 10.94 5.13
N ILE A 373 -16.91 10.13 5.87
CA ILE A 373 -17.80 9.12 5.32
C ILE A 373 -18.89 9.76 4.46
N ASP A 374 -19.48 10.85 4.95
CA ASP A 374 -20.62 11.50 4.33
C ASP A 374 -20.23 12.23 3.03
N THR A 375 -19.03 12.81 2.98
CA THR A 375 -18.64 13.72 1.89
C THR A 375 -17.72 13.10 0.84
N ILE A 376 -17.00 12.01 1.13
CA ILE A 376 -16.01 11.46 0.18
C ILE A 376 -16.65 11.00 -1.14
N SER A 377 -17.91 10.56 -1.11
CA SER A 377 -18.64 10.11 -2.30
C SER A 377 -19.03 11.23 -3.26
N ASP A 378 -18.91 12.49 -2.86
CA ASP A 378 -19.19 13.65 -3.71
C ASP A 378 -18.04 13.96 -4.69
N TYR A 379 -16.94 13.20 -4.61
CA TYR A 379 -15.71 13.42 -5.38
C TYR A 379 -15.37 12.24 -6.28
N GLN A 380 -14.78 12.56 -7.43
CA GLN A 380 -14.24 11.55 -8.35
C GLN A 380 -12.77 11.21 -8.07
N THR A 381 -12.03 12.14 -7.45
CA THR A 381 -10.59 12.01 -7.19
C THR A 381 -10.29 12.32 -5.73
N LEU A 382 -9.33 11.62 -5.13
CA LEU A 382 -8.87 11.95 -3.79
C LEU A 382 -8.16 13.30 -3.74
N ARG A 383 -7.54 13.72 -4.85
CA ARG A 383 -7.02 15.09 -4.96
C ARG A 383 -8.11 16.13 -4.72
N GLY A 384 -9.23 16.02 -5.44
CA GLY A 384 -10.35 16.96 -5.30
C GLY A 384 -10.93 16.95 -3.88
N PHE A 385 -11.04 15.76 -3.28
CA PHE A 385 -11.49 15.60 -1.90
C PHE A 385 -10.56 16.30 -0.89
N VAL A 386 -9.25 16.04 -0.99
CA VAL A 386 -8.22 16.65 -0.12
C VAL A 386 -8.19 18.16 -0.26
N GLU A 387 -8.23 18.69 -1.48
CA GLU A 387 -8.17 20.13 -1.73
C GLU A 387 -9.36 20.86 -1.08
N THR A 388 -10.56 20.26 -1.02
CA THR A 388 -11.70 20.86 -0.32
C THR A 388 -11.60 20.69 1.20
N MET A 389 -11.22 19.51 1.66
CA MET A 389 -11.16 19.18 3.09
C MET A 389 -10.16 20.04 3.88
N PHE A 390 -9.04 20.42 3.26
CA PHE A 390 -8.00 21.23 3.89
C PHE A 390 -7.97 22.69 3.42
N ARG A 391 -8.99 23.15 2.67
CA ARG A 391 -9.12 24.59 2.37
C ARG A 391 -9.23 25.36 3.67
N THR A 392 -8.29 26.28 3.87
CA THR A 392 -8.49 27.34 4.86
C THR A 392 -9.54 28.28 4.26
N PRO A 393 -10.64 28.61 4.96
CA PRO A 393 -11.57 29.61 4.45
C PRO A 393 -10.79 30.89 4.18
N LEU A 394 -10.81 31.35 2.93
CA LEU A 394 -10.30 32.66 2.56
C LEU A 394 -10.96 33.66 3.52
N SER A 395 -10.13 34.41 4.25
CA SER A 395 -10.60 35.46 5.16
C SER A 395 -11.69 36.26 4.46
N ALA A 396 -12.90 36.26 5.03
CA ALA A 396 -13.95 37.15 4.60
C ALA A 396 -13.37 38.57 4.66
N SER A 397 -13.07 39.16 3.52
CA SER A 397 -12.76 40.58 3.41
C SER A 397 -14.05 41.31 3.78
N ASN A 398 -14.12 41.78 5.03
CA ASN A 398 -15.12 42.74 5.45
C ASN A 398 -15.07 43.92 4.47
N PRO A 399 -16.17 44.28 3.77
CA PRO A 399 -16.20 45.53 3.06
C PRO A 399 -16.17 46.64 4.12
N ALA A 400 -15.13 47.47 4.04
CA ALA A 400 -14.97 48.63 4.88
C ALA A 400 -16.22 49.51 4.80
N THR A 401 -16.87 49.69 5.94
CA THR A 401 -17.88 50.72 6.16
C THR A 401 -17.24 52.09 5.92
N THR A 402 -17.52 52.67 4.76
CA THR A 402 -17.23 54.08 4.46
C THR A 402 -18.29 54.92 5.16
N SER A 403 -17.99 55.37 6.39
CA SER A 403 -18.77 56.41 7.05
C SER A 403 -18.40 57.76 6.41
N THR A 404 -19.24 58.25 5.50
CA THR A 404 -19.22 59.65 5.06
C THR A 404 -19.70 60.54 6.19
N ASN A 405 -18.76 61.20 6.88
CA ASN A 405 -19.02 62.38 7.69
C ASN A 405 -19.18 63.59 6.76
N THR A 406 -20.42 64.03 6.52
CA THR A 406 -20.70 65.39 6.03
C THR A 406 -20.96 66.30 7.23
N SER A 407 -19.95 67.09 7.60
CA SER A 407 -20.09 68.22 8.51
C SER A 407 -20.68 69.41 7.77
N ALA A 408 -21.83 69.88 8.26
CA ALA A 408 -22.42 71.15 7.86
C ALA A 408 -21.56 72.31 8.38
N HIS A 409 -21.10 73.18 7.48
CA HIS A 409 -20.64 74.53 7.85
C HIS A 409 -21.63 75.54 7.28
N HIS A 410 -22.46 76.07 8.18
CA HIS A 410 -22.96 77.44 8.09
C HIS A 410 -21.78 78.38 8.37
N ASN A 411 -21.55 79.37 7.51
CA ASN A 411 -21.52 80.77 7.93
C ASN A 411 -21.50 81.73 6.74
N SER A 412 -22.30 82.77 6.93
CA SER A 412 -22.42 84.04 6.23
C SER A 412 -21.09 84.77 6.03
N HIS A 413 -20.82 85.22 4.81
CA HIS A 413 -20.90 86.63 4.39
C HIS A 413 -20.63 86.79 2.90
#